data_AF-A0A4S8LJC2-F1
#
_entry.id   AF-A0A4S8LJC2-F1
#
_cell.length_a   1.000
_cell.length_b   1.000
_cell.length_c   1.000
_cell.angle_alpha   90.00
_cell.angle_beta   90.00
_cell.angle_gamma   90.00
#
_symmetry.space_group_name_H-M   'P 1'
#
loop_
_entity.id
_entity.type
_entity.pdbx_description
1 polymer ?
#
loop_
_entity_poly.entity_id
_entity_poly.type
_entity_poly.pdbx_seq_one_letter_code
_entity_poly.pdbx_strand_id
1 'polypeptide(L)'
;KMNLPENFSGTDGKIGYDEWIRKMELYFAYSNIIADRARLLITLSRLTGTPSIQFKDLAEQVTNDQVRYTWTEFKRKLSGVYGRYDEKLTAKQELDKLAKNTAKAEKDFLTYAEEFRTLAGIAEYSDEHLIDILKNVVNRDMKVGMSVRERIPTEWNTYLETLIDIYKVLYPERGGASIF
;
A
#
# COMPACT_ATOMS: atom_id res chain seq x y z
N LYS A 1 19.22 10.17 -3.92
CA LYS A 1 19.66 9.66 -2.60
C LYS A 1 18.49 8.94 -1.96
N MET A 2 18.60 7.64 -1.67
CA MET A 2 17.54 6.91 -0.99
C MET A 2 17.60 7.18 0.52
N ASN A 3 16.44 7.48 1.12
CA ASN A 3 16.35 7.70 2.55
C ASN A 3 16.27 6.36 3.29
N LEU A 4 16.86 6.30 4.49
CA LEU A 4 16.70 5.16 5.37
C LEU A 4 15.21 5.03 5.76
N PRO A 5 14.59 3.84 5.67
CA PRO A 5 13.17 3.67 5.96
C PRO A 5 12.76 4.14 7.35
N GLU A 6 11.46 4.39 7.51
CA GLU A 6 10.82 4.79 8.77
C GLU A 6 10.92 3.72 9.86
N ASN A 7 10.51 4.04 11.10
CA ASN A 7 10.55 3.09 12.20
C ASN A 7 9.42 2.04 12.08
N PHE A 8 9.68 0.83 12.58
CA PHE A 8 8.72 -0.26 12.65
C PHE A 8 8.33 -0.56 14.10
N SER A 9 7.04 -0.45 14.39
CA SER A 9 6.47 -0.64 15.74
C SER A 9 5.67 -1.93 15.89
N GLY A 10 5.73 -2.86 14.93
CA GLY A 10 4.92 -4.07 14.94
C GLY A 10 3.50 -3.84 14.41
N THR A 11 2.53 -4.60 14.92
CA THR A 11 1.12 -4.59 14.45
C THR A 11 0.41 -3.26 14.65
N ASP A 12 0.85 -2.46 15.63
CA ASP A 12 0.23 -1.17 15.96
C ASP A 12 0.88 0.00 15.20
N GLY A 13 1.83 -0.31 14.30
CA GLY A 13 2.55 0.66 13.49
C GLY A 13 1.77 1.16 12.27
N LYS A 14 2.21 2.29 11.71
CA LYS A 14 1.65 2.86 10.46
C LYS A 14 2.02 2.05 9.22
N ILE A 15 3.14 1.32 9.28
CA ILE A 15 3.66 0.51 8.18
C ILE A 15 3.67 -0.96 8.58
N GLY A 16 3.16 -1.82 7.70
CA GLY A 16 3.17 -3.27 7.88
C GLY A 16 4.57 -3.86 7.70
N TYR A 17 4.80 -5.06 8.23
CA TYR A 17 6.10 -5.75 8.16
C TYR A 17 6.61 -5.87 6.72
N ASP A 18 5.77 -6.30 5.77
CA ASP A 18 6.22 -6.61 4.42
C ASP A 18 6.59 -5.37 3.60
N GLU A 19 5.81 -4.31 3.71
CA GLU A 19 6.17 -3.03 3.12
C GLU A 19 7.47 -2.50 3.73
N TRP A 20 7.58 -2.57 5.06
CA TRP A 20 8.74 -2.07 5.78
C TRP A 20 10.02 -2.85 5.45
N ILE A 21 9.98 -4.19 5.48
CA ILE A 21 11.14 -5.02 5.16
C ILE A 21 11.54 -4.89 3.69
N ARG A 22 10.57 -4.71 2.77
CA ARG A 22 10.86 -4.42 1.35
C ARG A 22 11.57 -3.07 1.19
N LYS A 23 11.11 -2.03 1.89
CA LYS A 23 11.80 -0.72 1.92
C LYS A 23 13.23 -0.86 2.46
N MET A 24 13.45 -1.68 3.49
CA MET A 24 14.79 -1.96 4.04
C MET A 24 15.70 -2.68 3.04
N GLU A 25 15.21 -3.72 2.35
CA GLU A 25 15.96 -4.45 1.32
C GLU A 25 16.37 -3.54 0.15
N LEU A 26 15.44 -2.70 -0.32
CA LEU A 26 15.75 -1.71 -1.37
C LEU A 26 16.81 -0.71 -0.91
N TYR A 27 16.74 -0.25 0.33
CA TYR A 27 17.76 0.63 0.91
C TYR A 27 19.13 -0.06 0.97
N PHE A 28 19.20 -1.32 1.40
CA PHE A 28 20.45 -2.09 1.42
C PHE A 28 21.04 -2.29 0.04
N ALA A 29 20.21 -2.62 -0.95
CA ALA A 29 20.65 -2.77 -2.34
C ALA A 29 21.20 -1.44 -2.90
N TYR A 30 20.46 -0.34 -2.74
CA TYR A 30 20.89 0.99 -3.19
C TYR A 30 22.19 1.45 -2.52
N SER A 31 22.35 1.14 -1.23
CA SER A 31 23.49 1.59 -0.42
C SER A 31 24.66 0.59 -0.43
N ASN A 32 24.58 -0.47 -1.23
CA ASN A 32 25.56 -1.56 -1.31
C ASN A 32 25.91 -2.18 0.06
N ILE A 33 24.90 -2.31 0.93
CA ILE A 33 25.06 -2.92 2.26
C ILE A 33 24.87 -4.43 2.14
N ILE A 34 25.99 -5.14 2.11
CA ILE A 34 26.02 -6.59 1.89
C ILE A 34 26.19 -7.35 3.22
N ALA A 35 26.98 -6.82 4.15
CA ALA A 35 27.31 -7.50 5.39
C ALA A 35 26.11 -7.63 6.34
N ASP A 36 25.87 -8.84 6.83
CA ASP A 36 24.76 -9.14 7.74
C ASP A 36 24.76 -8.27 8.99
N ARG A 37 25.93 -8.10 9.62
CA ARG A 37 26.08 -7.22 10.79
C ARG A 37 25.60 -5.79 10.51
N ALA A 38 25.93 -5.24 9.35
CA ALA A 38 25.52 -3.89 8.97
C ALA A 38 24.01 -3.81 8.74
N ARG A 39 23.41 -4.80 8.06
CA ARG A 39 21.96 -4.90 7.88
C ARG A 39 21.23 -5.01 9.22
N LEU A 40 21.75 -5.83 10.15
CA LEU A 40 21.21 -5.99 11.49
C LEU A 40 21.29 -4.70 12.30
N LEU A 41 22.44 -4.03 12.35
CA LEU A 41 22.61 -2.75 13.06
C LEU A 41 21.55 -1.73 12.61
N ILE A 42 21.44 -1.55 11.30
CA ILE A 42 20.54 -0.56 10.71
C ILE A 42 19.09 -0.95 11.00
N THR A 43 18.72 -2.21 10.79
CA THR A 43 17.34 -2.68 11.01
C THR A 43 16.93 -2.60 12.47
N LEU A 44 17.79 -3.02 13.39
CA LEU A 44 17.53 -2.97 14.83
C LEU A 44 17.39 -1.52 15.32
N SER A 45 18.14 -0.58 14.75
CA SER A 45 18.00 0.86 15.04
C SER A 45 16.64 1.45 14.63
N ARG A 46 15.89 0.74 13.77
CA ARG A 46 14.58 1.14 13.28
C ARG A 46 13.42 0.42 13.95
N LEU A 47 13.69 -0.54 14.83
CA LEU A 47 12.66 -1.15 15.66
C LEU A 47 12.28 -0.19 16.80
N THR A 48 10.99 -0.03 17.02
CA THR A 48 10.43 0.72 18.16
C THR A 48 9.31 -0.08 18.82
N GLY A 49 8.93 0.26 20.05
CA GLY A 49 7.82 -0.42 20.75
C GLY A 49 8.09 -1.91 21.02
N THR A 50 7.09 -2.76 20.83
CA THR A 50 7.19 -4.21 21.12
C THR A 50 8.33 -4.90 20.38
N PRO A 51 8.55 -4.67 19.05
CA PRO A 51 9.72 -5.22 18.37
C PRO A 51 11.07 -4.83 19.02
N SER A 52 11.26 -3.59 19.46
CA SER A 52 12.57 -3.19 20.02
C SER A 52 12.86 -3.87 21.36
N ILE A 53 11.82 -4.12 22.17
CA ILE A 53 11.93 -4.90 23.41
C ILE A 53 12.24 -6.36 23.09
N GLN A 54 11.54 -6.96 22.12
CA GLN A 54 11.69 -8.36 21.76
C GLN A 54 13.10 -8.71 21.23
N PHE A 55 13.74 -7.77 20.53
CA PHE A 55 15.05 -7.99 19.91
C PHE A 55 16.20 -7.30 20.66
N LYS A 56 15.99 -6.89 21.92
CA LYS A 56 17.00 -6.21 22.74
C LYS A 56 18.32 -6.97 22.84
N ASP A 57 18.28 -8.25 23.21
CA ASP A 57 19.50 -9.06 23.38
C ASP A 57 20.30 -9.19 22.07
N LEU A 58 19.59 -9.29 20.93
CA LEU A 58 20.23 -9.33 19.63
C LEU A 58 20.88 -7.97 19.30
N ALA A 59 20.24 -6.86 19.63
CA ALA A 59 20.83 -5.53 19.44
C ALA A 59 22.14 -5.38 20.23
N GLU A 60 22.17 -5.84 21.50
CA GLU A 60 23.38 -5.84 22.33
C GLU A 60 24.49 -6.72 21.73
N GLN A 61 24.16 -7.92 21.25
CA GLN A 61 25.12 -8.80 20.58
C GLN A 61 25.73 -8.17 19.32
N VAL A 62 24.91 -7.52 18.50
CA VAL A 62 25.35 -6.88 17.27
C VAL A 62 26.26 -5.68 17.57
N THR A 63 25.92 -4.85 18.56
CA THR A 63 26.75 -3.69 18.96
C THR A 63 28.12 -4.13 19.50
N ASN A 64 28.17 -5.24 20.22
CA ASN A 64 29.40 -5.80 20.80
C ASN A 64 30.22 -6.66 19.83
N ASP A 65 29.79 -6.78 18.57
CA ASP A 65 30.42 -7.64 17.55
C ASP A 65 30.47 -9.14 17.94
N GLN A 66 29.46 -9.58 18.69
CA GLN A 66 29.31 -10.96 19.17
C GLN A 66 28.20 -11.72 18.42
N VAL A 67 27.57 -11.07 17.43
CA VAL A 67 26.42 -11.63 16.73
C VAL A 67 26.83 -12.79 15.82
N ARG A 68 26.18 -13.94 16.01
CA ARG A 68 26.22 -15.08 15.08
C ARG A 68 24.99 -15.18 14.18
N TYR A 69 24.01 -14.31 14.44
CA TYR A 69 22.77 -14.23 13.68
C TYR A 69 23.03 -13.70 12.28
N THR A 70 22.49 -14.38 11.27
CA THR A 70 22.48 -13.91 9.89
C THR A 70 21.30 -12.97 9.63
N TRP A 71 21.39 -12.18 8.57
CA TRP A 71 20.27 -11.34 8.12
C TRP A 71 19.01 -12.18 7.81
N THR A 72 19.21 -13.32 7.16
CA THR A 72 18.15 -14.26 6.80
C THR A 72 17.44 -14.82 8.02
N GLU A 73 18.17 -15.23 9.05
CA GLU A 73 17.58 -15.74 10.30
C GLU A 73 16.79 -14.67 11.04
N PHE A 74 17.28 -13.42 11.04
CA PHE A 74 16.56 -12.29 11.63
C PHE A 74 15.24 -12.04 10.91
N LYS A 75 15.26 -11.95 9.57
CA LYS A 75 14.03 -11.79 8.79
C LYS A 75 13.02 -12.89 9.07
N ARG A 76 13.46 -14.15 9.10
CA ARG A 76 12.59 -15.29 9.41
C ARG A 76 11.94 -15.13 10.79
N LYS A 77 12.71 -14.79 11.83
CA LYS A 77 12.17 -14.59 13.18
C LYS A 77 11.19 -13.42 13.24
N LEU A 78 11.51 -12.29 12.59
CA LEU A 78 10.65 -11.11 12.56
C LEU A 78 9.36 -11.38 11.78
N SER A 79 9.44 -12.04 10.62
CA SER A 79 8.28 -12.46 9.82
C SER A 79 7.39 -13.48 10.54
N GLY A 80 7.94 -14.39 11.34
CA GLY A 80 7.14 -15.35 12.10
C GLY A 80 6.22 -14.70 13.14
N VAL A 81 6.56 -13.47 13.57
CA VAL A 81 5.78 -12.70 14.55
C VAL A 81 4.89 -11.67 13.86
N TYR A 82 5.45 -10.93 12.89
CA TYR A 82 4.80 -9.77 12.27
C TYR A 82 4.52 -9.93 10.78
N GLY A 83 5.12 -10.91 10.12
CA GLY A 83 4.94 -11.22 8.71
C GLY A 83 3.68 -12.05 8.45
N ARG A 84 2.59 -11.77 9.17
CA ARG A 84 1.26 -12.18 8.71
C ARG A 84 0.92 -11.32 7.50
N TYR A 85 1.54 -11.66 6.39
CA TYR A 85 1.30 -11.06 5.10
C TYR A 85 0.10 -11.74 4.47
N ASP A 86 -0.95 -10.97 4.33
CA ASP A 86 -1.97 -11.27 3.36
C ASP A 86 -2.10 -9.99 2.52
N GLU A 87 -1.42 -9.94 1.38
CA GLU A 87 -1.53 -8.85 0.39
C GLU A 87 -2.97 -8.49 0.14
N LYS A 88 -3.83 -9.51 0.09
CA LYS A 88 -5.26 -9.36 -0.12
C LYS A 88 -5.89 -8.66 1.07
N LEU A 89 -5.56 -9.06 2.30
CA LEU A 89 -6.06 -8.37 3.50
C LEU A 89 -5.61 -6.91 3.57
N THR A 90 -4.34 -6.62 3.28
CA THR A 90 -3.84 -5.24 3.26
C THR A 90 -4.54 -4.43 2.16
N ALA A 91 -4.63 -4.97 0.94
CA ALA A 91 -5.33 -4.32 -0.16
C ALA A 91 -6.81 -4.09 0.17
N LYS A 92 -7.49 -5.04 0.82
CA LYS A 92 -8.86 -4.89 1.32
C LYS A 92 -8.96 -3.75 2.33
N GLN A 93 -8.07 -3.69 3.32
CA GLN A 93 -8.08 -2.61 4.32
C GLN A 93 -7.84 -1.23 3.72
N GLU A 94 -6.88 -1.11 2.79
CA GLU A 94 -6.61 0.16 2.10
C GLU A 94 -7.76 0.53 1.14
N LEU A 95 -8.36 -0.46 0.46
CA LEU A 95 -9.54 -0.23 -0.37
C LEU A 95 -10.75 0.21 0.46
N ASP A 96 -10.98 -0.38 1.64
CA ASP A 96 -12.05 0.00 2.56
C ASP A 96 -11.85 1.43 3.10
N LYS A 97 -10.60 1.86 3.30
CA LYS A 97 -10.26 3.26 3.63
C LYS A 97 -10.52 4.18 2.44
N LEU A 98 -10.08 3.79 1.24
CA LEU A 98 -10.29 4.54 0.01
C LEU A 98 -11.79 4.70 -0.31
N ALA A 99 -12.59 3.66 -0.10
CA ALA A 99 -14.04 3.64 -0.28
C ALA A 99 -14.76 4.71 0.57
N LYS A 100 -14.20 5.06 1.73
CA LYS A 100 -14.73 6.09 2.63
C LYS A 100 -14.24 7.50 2.28
N ASN A 101 -13.24 7.63 1.41
CA ASN A 101 -12.62 8.90 1.05
C ASN A 101 -13.29 9.55 -0.18
N THR A 102 -14.57 9.89 -0.05
CA THR A 102 -15.36 10.54 -1.12
C THR A 102 -14.78 11.90 -1.53
N ALA A 103 -14.18 12.63 -0.60
CA ALA A 103 -13.53 13.93 -0.88
C ALA A 103 -12.37 13.80 -1.87
N LYS A 104 -11.61 12.69 -1.84
CA LYS A 104 -10.55 12.43 -2.82
C LYS A 104 -11.14 12.20 -4.22
N ALA A 105 -12.19 11.39 -4.33
CA ALA A 105 -12.88 11.12 -5.60
C ALA A 105 -13.49 12.40 -6.20
N GLU A 106 -14.06 13.27 -5.37
CA GLU A 106 -14.64 14.55 -5.81
C GLU A 106 -13.56 15.52 -6.32
N LYS A 107 -12.42 15.60 -5.61
CA LYS A 107 -11.32 16.50 -5.96
C LYS A 107 -10.60 16.04 -7.23
N ASP A 108 -10.25 14.76 -7.30
CA ASP A 108 -9.46 14.17 -8.39
C ASP A 108 -9.84 12.69 -8.58
N PHE A 109 -10.84 12.47 -9.45
CA PHE A 109 -11.36 11.14 -9.72
C PHE A 109 -10.36 10.25 -10.47
N LEU A 110 -9.46 10.81 -11.29
CA LEU A 110 -8.50 10.02 -12.06
C LEU A 110 -7.46 9.41 -11.13
N THR A 111 -6.89 10.20 -10.22
CA THR A 111 -5.99 9.69 -9.18
C THR A 111 -6.69 8.69 -8.26
N TYR A 112 -7.95 8.94 -7.90
CA TYR A 112 -8.76 7.97 -7.15
C TYR A 112 -8.89 6.64 -7.90
N ALA A 113 -9.22 6.69 -9.20
CA ALA A 113 -9.46 5.51 -10.02
C ALA A 113 -8.20 4.64 -10.22
N GLU A 114 -7.03 5.25 -10.36
CA GLU A 114 -5.75 4.53 -10.47
C GLU A 114 -5.42 3.77 -9.17
N GLU A 115 -5.58 4.42 -8.03
CA GLU A 115 -5.37 3.79 -6.72
C GLU A 115 -6.41 2.68 -6.46
N PHE A 116 -7.68 2.95 -6.78
CA PHE A 116 -8.75 1.97 -6.68
C PHE A 116 -8.44 0.73 -7.53
N ARG A 117 -8.05 0.91 -8.80
CA ARG A 117 -7.73 -0.20 -9.72
C ARG A 117 -6.60 -1.07 -9.17
N THR A 118 -5.56 -0.44 -8.64
CA THR A 118 -4.40 -1.15 -8.05
C THR A 118 -4.82 -2.00 -6.85
N LEU A 119 -5.58 -1.40 -5.93
CA LEU A 119 -6.02 -2.09 -4.71
C LEU A 119 -7.06 -3.17 -5.00
N ALA A 120 -8.04 -2.89 -5.87
CA ALA A 120 -9.09 -3.84 -6.25
C ALA A 120 -8.51 -5.10 -6.93
N GLY A 121 -7.49 -4.94 -7.78
CA GLY A 121 -6.80 -6.06 -8.44
C GLY A 121 -6.07 -7.01 -7.47
N ILE A 122 -5.73 -6.53 -6.26
CA ILE A 122 -5.07 -7.33 -5.22
C ILE A 122 -6.07 -7.85 -4.19
N ALA A 123 -7.11 -7.06 -3.87
CA ALA A 123 -8.08 -7.35 -2.82
C ALA A 123 -9.00 -8.55 -3.13
N GLU A 124 -9.18 -8.92 -4.40
CA GLU A 124 -10.07 -10.03 -4.82
C GLU A 124 -11.50 -9.94 -4.24
N TYR A 125 -12.06 -8.73 -4.15
CA TYR A 125 -13.50 -8.57 -3.90
C TYR A 125 -14.30 -8.96 -5.14
N SER A 126 -15.58 -9.30 -4.95
CA SER A 126 -16.48 -9.55 -6.08
C SER A 126 -16.70 -8.28 -6.90
N ASP A 127 -16.99 -8.44 -8.19
CA ASP A 127 -17.35 -7.34 -9.08
C ASP A 127 -18.47 -6.47 -8.50
N GLU A 128 -19.52 -7.11 -7.96
CA GLU A 128 -20.67 -6.44 -7.35
C GLU A 128 -20.25 -5.51 -6.21
N HIS A 129 -19.37 -5.99 -5.32
CA HIS A 129 -18.89 -5.21 -4.19
C HIS A 129 -18.06 -4.00 -4.63
N LEU A 130 -17.17 -4.20 -5.59
CA LEU A 130 -16.33 -3.13 -6.15
C LEU A 130 -17.16 -2.08 -6.88
N ILE A 131 -18.17 -2.51 -7.65
CA ILE A 131 -19.12 -1.64 -8.33
C ILE A 131 -19.92 -0.81 -7.32
N ASP A 132 -20.36 -1.41 -6.20
CA ASP A 132 -21.08 -0.69 -5.16
C ASP A 132 -20.23 0.37 -4.46
N ILE A 133 -18.94 0.10 -4.23
CA ILE A 133 -18.00 1.14 -3.76
C ILE A 133 -17.94 2.28 -4.77
N LEU A 134 -17.77 1.98 -6.06
CA LEU A 134 -17.69 2.99 -7.12
C LEU A 134 -18.97 3.84 -7.22
N LYS A 135 -20.15 3.22 -7.11
CA LYS A 135 -21.43 3.94 -7.06
C LYS A 135 -21.50 4.91 -5.86
N ASN A 136 -20.89 4.56 -4.73
CA ASN A 136 -20.96 5.40 -3.53
C ASN A 136 -20.05 6.63 -3.59
N VAL A 137 -18.91 6.54 -4.29
CA VAL A 137 -17.91 7.63 -4.32
C VAL A 137 -18.09 8.63 -5.45
N VAL A 138 -18.77 8.26 -6.54
CA VAL A 138 -19.00 9.17 -7.68
C VAL A 138 -20.17 10.14 -7.42
N ASN A 139 -20.07 11.34 -8.01
CA ASN A 139 -21.09 12.37 -7.86
C ASN A 139 -22.36 12.09 -8.68
N ARG A 140 -23.38 12.94 -8.52
CA ARG A 140 -24.69 12.78 -9.18
C ARG A 140 -24.57 12.75 -10.71
N ASP A 141 -23.77 13.64 -11.30
CA ASP A 141 -23.68 13.77 -12.76
C ASP A 141 -23.05 12.52 -13.39
N MET A 142 -22.04 11.97 -12.74
CA MET A 142 -21.44 10.69 -13.15
C MET A 142 -22.41 9.52 -13.03
N LYS A 143 -23.24 9.49 -11.97
CA LYS A 143 -24.33 8.49 -11.82
C LYS A 143 -25.33 8.58 -12.96
N VAL A 144 -25.73 9.79 -13.32
CA VAL A 144 -26.64 10.04 -14.44
C VAL A 144 -25.99 9.55 -15.75
N GLY A 145 -24.73 9.92 -15.99
CA GLY A 145 -23.96 9.47 -17.15
C GLY A 145 -23.87 7.95 -17.26
N MET A 146 -23.77 7.23 -16.14
CA MET A 146 -23.79 5.76 -16.13
C MET A 146 -25.20 5.21 -16.42
N SER A 147 -26.25 5.79 -15.84
CA SER A 147 -27.63 5.30 -15.98
C SER A 147 -28.21 5.41 -17.39
N VAL A 148 -27.67 6.32 -18.22
CA VAL A 148 -28.14 6.51 -19.61
C VAL A 148 -27.39 5.64 -20.62
N ARG A 149 -26.44 4.80 -20.17
CA ARG A 149 -25.78 3.82 -21.02
C ARG A 149 -26.77 2.74 -21.43
N GLU A 150 -26.71 2.32 -22.69
CA GLU A 150 -27.52 1.21 -23.21
C GLU A 150 -27.30 -0.09 -22.41
N ARG A 151 -26.05 -0.32 -21.98
CA ARG A 151 -25.68 -1.45 -21.13
C ARG A 151 -24.76 -0.98 -20.01
N ILE A 152 -25.17 -1.24 -18.76
CA ILE A 152 -24.35 -0.99 -17.58
C ILE A 152 -23.38 -2.18 -17.41
N PRO A 153 -22.06 -1.96 -17.33
CA PRO A 153 -21.10 -3.03 -17.11
C PRO A 153 -21.32 -3.73 -15.76
N THR A 154 -21.14 -5.05 -15.74
CA THR A 154 -21.21 -5.89 -14.53
C THR A 154 -19.84 -6.38 -14.06
N GLU A 155 -18.79 -6.14 -14.85
CA GLU A 155 -17.39 -6.37 -14.47
C GLU A 155 -16.81 -5.05 -13.98
N TRP A 156 -16.13 -5.06 -12.84
CA TRP A 156 -15.79 -3.84 -12.11
C TRP A 156 -14.80 -2.95 -12.86
N ASN A 157 -13.80 -3.51 -13.55
CA ASN A 157 -12.80 -2.71 -14.24
C ASN A 157 -13.39 -2.02 -15.47
N THR A 158 -14.27 -2.71 -16.20
CA THR A 158 -15.06 -2.14 -17.31
C THR A 158 -16.01 -1.05 -16.80
N TYR A 159 -16.63 -1.25 -15.62
CA TYR A 159 -17.46 -0.22 -14.98
C TYR A 159 -16.64 1.02 -14.61
N LEU A 160 -15.44 0.83 -14.06
CA LEU A 160 -14.50 1.91 -13.72
C LEU A 160 -14.03 2.67 -14.98
N GLU A 161 -13.66 1.97 -16.04
CA GLU A 161 -13.28 2.59 -17.32
C GLU A 161 -14.42 3.43 -17.90
N THR A 162 -15.65 2.93 -17.82
CA THR A 162 -16.84 3.67 -18.24
C THR A 162 -17.04 4.94 -17.41
N LEU A 163 -16.79 4.90 -16.10
CA LEU A 163 -16.83 6.09 -15.23
C LEU A 163 -15.73 7.09 -15.58
N ILE A 164 -14.53 6.62 -15.93
CA ILE A 164 -13.42 7.49 -16.38
C ILE A 164 -13.82 8.23 -17.66
N ASP A 165 -14.44 7.54 -18.63
CA ASP A 165 -14.90 8.17 -19.87
C ASP A 165 -15.99 9.21 -19.61
N ILE A 166 -16.96 8.90 -18.74
CA ILE A 166 -18.00 9.84 -18.31
C ILE A 166 -17.35 11.06 -17.64
N TYR A 167 -16.39 10.84 -16.74
CA TYR A 167 -15.68 11.91 -16.05
C TYR A 167 -14.98 12.86 -17.03
N LYS A 168 -14.27 12.31 -18.04
CA LYS A 168 -13.58 13.10 -19.06
C LYS A 168 -14.54 13.94 -19.91
N VAL A 169 -15.74 13.43 -20.19
CA VAL A 169 -16.77 14.18 -20.92
C VAL A 169 -17.37 15.30 -20.06
N LEU A 170 -17.64 15.03 -18.78
CA LEU A 170 -18.24 16.01 -17.86
C LEU A 170 -17.25 17.10 -17.43
N TYR A 171 -15.96 16.75 -17.32
CA TYR A 171 -14.90 17.63 -16.83
C TYR A 171 -13.70 17.63 -17.79
N PRO A 172 -13.86 18.13 -19.03
CA PRO A 172 -12.81 18.08 -20.05
C PRO A 172 -11.53 18.81 -19.63
N GLU A 173 -11.66 19.92 -18.90
CA GLU A 173 -10.55 20.70 -18.32
C GLU A 173 -9.74 19.94 -17.26
N ARG A 174 -10.31 18.86 -16.71
CA ARG A 174 -9.66 17.95 -15.73
C ARG A 174 -9.27 16.61 -16.37
N GLY A 175 -9.67 16.39 -17.63
CA GLY A 175 -9.55 15.14 -18.35
C GLY A 175 -8.29 14.98 -19.21
N GLY A 176 -7.47 16.03 -19.39
CA GLY A 176 -6.25 15.92 -20.18
C GLY A 176 -5.29 17.11 -20.15
N ALA A 177 -4.04 16.80 -19.80
CA ALA A 177 -2.76 17.46 -20.11
C ALA A 177 -2.48 18.87 -19.54
N SER A 178 -1.69 18.92 -18.46
CA SER A 178 -0.61 19.91 -18.38
C SER A 178 0.35 19.64 -19.53
N ILE A 179 0.22 20.42 -20.60
CA ILE A 179 1.31 20.70 -21.53
C ILE A 179 2.05 21.93 -21.01
N PHE A 180 2.73 21.77 -19.88
CA PHE A 180 3.88 22.56 -19.42
C PHE A 180 4.71 21.70 -18.47
#